data_AF-A0A3N4VX72-F1
#
_entry.id   AF-A0A3N4VX72-F1
#
_cell.length_a   1.000
_cell.length_b   1.000
_cell.length_c   1.000
_cell.angle_alpha   90.00
_cell.angle_beta   90.00
_cell.angle_gamma   90.00
#
_symmetry.space_group_name_H-M   'P 1'
#
loop_
_entity.id
_entity.type
_entity.pdbx_description
1 polymer ?
#
loop_
_entity_poly.entity_id
_entity_poly.type
_entity_poly.pdbx_seq_one_letter_code
_entity_poly.pdbx_strand_id
1 'polypeptide(L)'
;MRFFRFLIAFACLAVGAALGALNREQVRIDLGAGIVEATLGVALLAALLLGVLLGGLAVIAGVVLPLRRRLALAQRTPVERTTPGT
;
A
#
# COMPACT_ATOMS: atom_id res chain seq x y z
N MET A 1 6.05 -18.35 2.04
CA MET A 1 5.09 -17.47 2.75
C MET A 1 5.05 -16.03 2.22
N ARG A 2 6.16 -15.28 2.09
CA ARG A 2 6.13 -13.90 1.54
C ARG A 2 6.27 -13.82 0.01
N PHE A 3 7.14 -14.66 -0.56
CA PHE A 3 7.43 -14.68 -2.00
C PHE A 3 6.19 -15.00 -2.86
N PHE A 4 5.43 -16.03 -2.49
CA PHE A 4 4.17 -16.37 -3.16
C PHE A 4 3.14 -15.23 -3.14
N ARG A 5 3.07 -14.42 -2.07
CA ARG A 5 2.19 -13.24 -2.02
C ARG A 5 2.62 -12.17 -3.03
N PHE A 6 3.93 -11.94 -3.19
CA PHE A 6 4.44 -11.02 -4.21
C PHE A 6 4.22 -11.55 -5.62
N LEU A 7 4.41 -12.86 -5.85
CA LEU A 7 4.17 -13.48 -7.14
C LEU A 7 2.70 -13.36 -7.57
N ILE A 8 1.76 -13.59 -6.64
CA ILE A 8 0.32 -13.43 -6.88
C ILE A 8 -0.02 -11.96 -7.15
N ALA A 9 0.55 -11.03 -6.39
CA ALA A 9 0.36 -9.60 -6.62
C ALA A 9 0.88 -9.18 -8.01
N PHE A 10 2.04 -9.69 -8.41
CA PHE A 10 2.65 -9.41 -9.72
C PHE A 10 1.85 -10.02 -10.87
N ALA A 11 1.36 -11.26 -10.71
CA ALA A 11 0.49 -11.89 -11.69
C ALA A 11 -0.84 -11.13 -11.85
N CYS A 12 -1.45 -10.70 -10.74
CA CYS A 12 -2.68 -9.90 -10.77
C CYS A 12 -2.45 -8.53 -11.45
N LEU A 13 -1.33 -7.87 -11.15
CA LEU A 13 -0.93 -6.62 -11.80
C LEU A 13 -0.73 -6.81 -13.31
N ALA A 14 -0.04 -7.87 -13.72
CA ALA A 14 0.23 -8.19 -15.13
C ALA A 14 -1.07 -8.50 -15.90
N VAL A 15 -1.98 -9.27 -15.31
CA VAL A 15 -3.30 -9.58 -15.90
C VAL A 15 -4.15 -8.32 -16.01
N GLY A 16 -4.20 -7.49 -14.97
CA GLY A 16 -4.90 -6.20 -15.00
C GLY A 16 -4.34 -5.25 -16.07
N ALA A 17 -3.01 -5.20 -16.22
CA ALA A 17 -2.36 -4.41 -17.27
C ALA A 17 -2.65 -4.92 -18.68
N ALA A 18 -2.63 -6.25 -18.88
CA ALA A 18 -2.96 -6.86 -20.16
C ALA A 18 -4.43 -6.61 -20.56
N LEU A 19 -5.37 -6.83 -19.63
CA LEU A 19 -6.80 -6.55 -19.86
C LEU A 19 -7.05 -5.06 -20.12
N GLY A 20 -6.34 -4.18 -19.41
CA GLY A 20 -6.42 -2.74 -19.63
C GLY A 20 -5.84 -2.28 -20.96
N ALA A 21 -4.77 -2.92 -21.45
CA ALA A 21 -4.19 -2.63 -22.75
C ALA A 21 -5.04 -3.16 -23.93
N LEU A 22 -5.72 -4.28 -23.73
CA LEU A 22 -6.67 -4.83 -24.71
C LEU A 22 -7.96 -4.01 -24.78
N ASN A 23 -8.39 -3.42 -23.67
CA ASN A 23 -9.60 -2.60 -23.63
C ASN A 23 -9.31 -1.13 -23.96
N ARG A 24 -9.34 -0.80 -25.26
CA ARG A 24 -9.11 0.56 -25.79
C ARG A 24 -10.35 1.46 -25.75
N GLU A 25 -11.43 1.02 -25.12
CA GLU A 25 -12.63 1.83 -24.99
C GLU A 25 -12.31 3.09 -24.17
N GLN A 26 -12.52 4.25 -24.80
CA GLN A 26 -12.28 5.55 -24.18
C GLN A 26 -13.39 5.83 -23.18
N VAL A 27 -13.01 5.99 -21.92
CA VAL A 27 -13.91 6.37 -20.83
C VAL A 27 -13.67 7.83 -20.49
N ARG A 28 -14.78 8.56 -20.42
CA ARG A 28 -14.80 9.97 -20.07
C ARG A 28 -15.15 10.09 -18.59
N ILE A 29 -14.18 10.49 -17.78
CA ILE A 29 -14.34 10.64 -16.34
C ILE A 29 -14.53 12.13 -16.06
N ASP A 30 -15.72 12.50 -15.62
CA ASP A 30 -16.01 13.87 -15.20
C ASP A 30 -15.73 13.99 -13.69
N LEU A 31 -14.72 14.77 -13.33
CA LEU A 31 -14.28 14.97 -11.96
C LEU A 31 -14.94 16.22 -11.35
N GLY A 32 -15.88 16.86 -12.04
CA GLY A 32 -16.52 18.12 -11.64
C GLY A 32 -15.64 19.36 -11.77
N ALA A 33 -14.31 19.21 -11.64
CA ALA A 33 -13.32 20.27 -11.87
C ALA A 33 -12.70 20.24 -13.29
N GLY A 34 -12.96 19.17 -14.04
CA GLY A 34 -12.39 18.94 -15.37
C GLY A 34 -12.69 17.53 -15.86
N ILE A 35 -12.57 17.33 -17.16
CA ILE A 35 -12.82 16.05 -17.81
C ILE A 35 -11.48 15.38 -18.08
N VAL A 36 -11.36 14.12 -17.67
CA VAL A 36 -10.22 13.27 -17.98
C VAL A 36 -10.68 12.17 -18.93
N GLU A 37 -10.09 12.15 -20.12
CA GLU A 37 -10.28 11.09 -21.11
C GLU A 37 -9.14 10.09 -20.97
N ALA A 38 -9.47 8.87 -20.55
CA ALA A 38 -8.52 7.79 -20.38
C ALA A 38 -9.13 6.50 -20.93
N THR A 39 -8.29 5.57 -21.39
CA THR A 39 -8.80 4.22 -21.66
C THR A 39 -9.23 3.58 -20.35
N LEU A 40 -10.29 2.77 -20.38
CA LEU A 40 -10.81 2.08 -19.20
C LEU A 40 -9.69 1.34 -18.44
N GLY A 41 -8.78 0.71 -19.18
CA GLY A 41 -7.60 0.06 -18.61
C GLY A 41 -6.70 0.97 -17.77
N VAL A 42 -6.36 2.14 -18.29
CA VAL A 42 -5.52 3.12 -17.59
C VAL A 42 -6.25 3.67 -16.37
N ALA A 43 -7.55 3.96 -16.49
CA ALA A 43 -8.37 4.43 -15.37
C ALA A 43 -8.43 3.40 -14.22
N LEU A 44 -8.65 2.12 -14.54
CA LEU A 44 -8.69 1.03 -13.55
C LEU A 44 -7.34 0.81 -12.87
N LEU A 45 -6.24 0.80 -13.62
CA LEU A 45 -4.90 0.68 -13.04
C LEU A 45 -4.56 1.86 -12.14
N ALA A 46 -4.90 3.09 -12.56
CA ALA A 46 -4.66 4.28 -11.76
C ALA A 46 -5.46 4.28 -10.46
N ALA A 47 -6.74 3.90 -10.51
CA ALA A 47 -7.59 3.77 -9.34
C ALA A 47 -7.07 2.69 -8.37
N LEU A 48 -6.64 1.54 -8.90
CA LEU A 48 -6.07 0.46 -8.10
C LEU A 48 -4.75 0.87 -7.44
N LEU A 49 -3.86 1.53 -8.19
CA LEU A 49 -2.59 2.04 -7.67
C LEU A 49 -2.83 3.04 -6.54
N LEU A 50 -3.73 4.01 -6.75
CA LEU A 50 -4.11 4.96 -5.72
C LEU A 50 -4.68 4.27 -4.47
N GLY A 51 -5.59 3.31 -4.66
CA GLY A 51 -6.16 2.54 -3.55
C GLY A 51 -5.09 1.77 -2.74
N VAL A 52 -4.11 1.15 -3.40
CA VAL A 52 -3.00 0.44 -2.74
C VAL A 52 -2.09 1.41 -1.99
N LEU A 53 -1.75 2.56 -2.59
CA LEU A 53 -0.92 3.57 -1.93
C LEU A 53 -1.61 4.15 -0.69
N LEU A 54 -2.88 4.52 -0.81
CA LEU A 54 -3.68 5.05 0.31
C LEU A 54 -3.89 3.98 1.40
N GLY A 55 -4.23 2.75 1.03
CA GLY A 55 -4.40 1.64 1.96
C GLY A 55 -3.10 1.29 2.68
N GLY A 56 -1.97 1.25 1.96
CA GLY A 56 -0.65 1.03 2.54
C GLY A 56 -0.28 2.13 3.55
N LEU A 57 -0.51 3.39 3.19
CA LEU A 57 -0.28 4.53 4.08
C LEU A 57 -1.17 4.46 5.34
N ALA A 58 -2.45 4.11 5.18
CA ALA A 58 -3.38 3.92 6.29
C ALA A 58 -2.92 2.82 7.25
N VAL A 59 -2.43 1.69 6.75
CA VAL A 59 -1.88 0.60 7.57
C VAL A 59 -0.61 1.04 8.30
N ILE A 60 0.28 1.78 7.63
CA ILE A 60 1.51 2.28 8.25
C ILE A 60 1.17 3.24 9.39
N ALA A 61 0.26 4.20 9.16
CA ALA A 61 -0.15 5.17 10.15
C ALA A 61 -0.91 4.53 11.32
N GLY A 62 -1.82 3.60 11.04
CA GLY A 62 -2.72 2.99 12.02
C GLY A 62 -2.10 1.87 12.85
N VAL A 63 -1.14 1.12 12.29
CA VAL A 63 -0.62 -0.10 12.94
C VAL A 63 0.89 -0.03 13.12
N VAL A 64 1.64 0.24 12.05
CA VAL A 64 3.10 0.13 12.08
C VAL A 64 3.73 1.23 12.94
N LEU A 65 3.31 2.48 12.75
CA LEU A 65 3.83 3.62 13.51
C LEU A 65 3.57 3.50 15.03
N PRO A 66 2.35 3.19 15.51
CA PRO A 66 2.12 3.02 16.95
C PRO A 66 2.88 1.83 17.52
N LEU A 67 3.01 0.73 16.79
CA LEU A 67 3.78 -0.42 17.25
C LEU A 67 5.28 -0.10 17.37
N ARG A 68 5.84 0.60 16.38
CA ARG A 68 7.23 1.09 16.43
C ARG A 68 7.46 2.04 17.60
N ARG A 69 6.52 2.95 17.88
CA ARG A 69 6.61 3.86 19.05
C ARG A 69 6.62 3.09 20.37
N ARG A 70 5.74 2.08 20.52
CA ARG A 70 5.69 1.22 21.72
C ARG A 70 6.99 0.44 21.92
N LEU A 71 7.54 -0.11 20.84
CA LEU A 71 8.82 -0.82 20.88
C LEU A 71 9.98 0.10 21.25
N ALA A 72 10.04 1.30 20.68
CA ALA A 72 11.08 2.28 20.98
C ALA A 72 11.04 2.75 22.45
N LEU A 73 9.85 2.85 23.04
CA LEU A 73 9.70 3.13 24.47
C LEU A 73 10.16 1.97 25.34
N ALA A 74 9.77 0.73 25.01
CA ALA A 74 10.17 -0.46 25.76
C ALA A 74 11.70 -0.70 25.74
N GLN A 75 12.37 -0.36 24.64
CA GLN A 75 13.83 -0.44 24.53
C GLN A 75 14.58 0.64 25.32
N ARG A 76 13.91 1.74 25.68
CA ARG A 76 14.52 2.85 26.43
C ARG A 76 14.44 2.68 27.94
N THR A 77 13.62 1.77 28.46
CA THR A 77 13.68 1.39 29.87
C THR A 77 15.04 0.72 30.09
N PRO A 78 16.00 1.36 30.76
CA PRO A 78 17.25 0.70 31.07
C PRO A 78 16.89 -0.52 31.90
N VAL A 79 17.36 -1.69 31.48
CA VAL A 79 17.44 -2.83 32.40
C VAL A 79 18.32 -2.33 33.52
N GLU A 80 17.69 -1.90 34.61
CA GLU A 80 18.33 -1.65 35.88
C GLU A 80 18.98 -2.98 36.23
N ARG A 81 20.26 -3.10 35.88
CA ARG A 81 21.10 -4.18 36.36
C ARG A 81 21.18 -3.91 37.85
N THR A 82 20.26 -4.53 38.59
CA THR A 82 20.43 -4.74 40.02
C THR A 82 21.72 -5.54 40.15
N THR A 83 22.82 -4.82 40.38
CA THR A 83 24.06 -5.40 40.90
C THR A 83 23.68 -5.95 42.28
N PRO A 84 23.65 -7.27 42.49
CA PRO A 84 23.47 -7.82 43.83
C PRO A 84 24.68 -7.39 44.66
N GLY A 85 24.42 -6.90 45.86
CA GLY A 85 25.42 -6.26 46.70
C GLY A 85 26.67 -7.10 46.97
N THR A 86 27.77 -6.38 47.16
CA THR A 86 28.96 -6.80 47.92
C THR A 86 29.29 -5.68 48.89
#